data_AF-A0A959LB08-F1
#
_entry.id   AF-A0A959LB08-F1
#
_cell.length_a   1.000
_cell.length_b   1.000
_cell.length_c   1.000
_cell.angle_alpha   90.00
_cell.angle_beta   90.00
_cell.angle_gamma   90.00
#
_symmetry.space_group_name_H-M   'P 1'
#
loop_
_entity.id
_entity.type
_entity.pdbx_description
1 polymer ?
#
loop_
_entity_poly.entity_id
_entity_poly.type
_entity_poly.pdbx_seq_one_letter_code
_entity_poly.pdbx_strand_id
1 'polypeptide(L)'
;DVYYYLYEKWGLDIFNHIGSSEQSHMDLVLNLMNKCGIEDISLNDYGKFSNTHLQELYDQLVAAGEQSLIDALKVGATIEDVDIFDLDKFASETQNESLLEVYEKLNCGSRNHMRAFNKQLNSRDASYTPQYISQSKFDEILNSSQESCGS
;
A
#
# COMPACT_ATOMS: atom_id res chain seq x y z
N ASP A 1 -4.57 -1.65 7.85
CA ASP A 1 -5.21 -0.88 8.95
C ASP A 1 -5.67 0.52 8.58
N VAL A 2 -4.79 1.39 8.05
CA VAL A 2 -5.19 2.77 7.67
C VAL A 2 -6.42 2.78 6.75
N TYR A 3 -6.48 1.87 5.77
CA TYR A 3 -7.63 1.77 4.87
C TYR A 3 -8.93 1.38 5.57
N TYR A 4 -8.91 0.43 6.51
CA TYR A 4 -10.11 0.09 7.27
C TYR A 4 -10.58 1.26 8.12
N TYR A 5 -9.66 1.96 8.79
CA TYR A 5 -9.99 3.17 9.54
C TYR A 5 -10.62 4.25 8.64
N LEU A 6 -10.02 4.54 7.48
CA LEU A 6 -10.52 5.55 6.55
C LEU A 6 -11.85 5.13 5.89
N TYR A 7 -12.09 3.83 5.73
CA TYR A 7 -13.39 3.31 5.31
C TYR A 7 -14.47 3.58 6.36
N GLU A 8 -14.21 3.27 7.64
CA GLU A 8 -15.16 3.58 8.72
C GLU A 8 -15.45 5.08 8.82
N LYS A 9 -14.41 5.92 8.64
CA LYS A 9 -14.52 7.37 8.70
C LYS A 9 -15.34 7.97 7.56
N TRP A 10 -15.07 7.55 6.32
CA TRP A 10 -15.56 8.24 5.12
C TRP A 10 -16.57 7.44 4.30
N GLY A 11 -16.72 6.14 4.55
CA GLY A 11 -17.66 5.25 3.86
C GLY A 11 -17.38 5.06 2.37
N LEU A 12 -16.17 5.36 1.89
CA LEU A 12 -15.83 5.24 0.47
C LEU A 12 -15.26 3.85 0.17
N ASP A 13 -15.97 3.08 -0.66
CA ASP A 13 -15.68 1.66 -0.92
C ASP A 13 -14.26 1.35 -1.41
N ILE A 14 -13.56 2.32 -2.02
CA ILE A 14 -12.16 2.11 -2.43
C ILE A 14 -11.29 1.67 -1.25
N PHE A 15 -11.49 2.27 -0.06
CA PHE A 15 -10.71 1.93 1.12
C PHE A 15 -10.99 0.51 1.59
N ASN A 16 -12.25 0.05 1.55
CA ASN A 16 -12.59 -1.33 1.93
C ASN A 16 -12.06 -2.36 0.91
N HIS A 17 -12.19 -2.08 -0.39
CA HIS A 17 -11.70 -2.98 -1.44
C HIS A 17 -10.19 -3.12 -1.39
N ILE A 18 -9.46 -2.01 -1.27
CA ILE A 18 -8.00 -2.04 -1.20
C ILE A 18 -7.54 -2.62 0.15
N GLY A 19 -8.17 -2.24 1.27
CA GLY A 19 -7.89 -2.86 2.57
C GLY A 19 -8.03 -4.39 2.57
N SER A 20 -9.01 -4.93 1.84
CA SER A 20 -9.18 -6.37 1.66
C SER A 20 -8.09 -6.99 0.78
N SER A 21 -7.60 -6.26 -0.23
CA SER A 21 -6.46 -6.65 -1.06
C SER A 21 -5.17 -6.74 -0.23
N GLU A 22 -4.95 -5.77 0.67
CA GLU A 22 -3.78 -5.75 1.57
C GLU A 22 -3.74 -6.95 2.54
N GLN A 23 -4.88 -7.54 2.88
CA GLN A 23 -4.86 -8.79 3.64
C GLN A 23 -4.21 -9.93 2.83
N SER A 24 -4.43 -9.97 1.51
CA SER A 24 -3.79 -10.96 0.64
C SER A 24 -2.27 -10.71 0.54
N HIS A 25 -1.85 -9.44 0.57
CA HIS A 25 -0.45 -9.07 0.67
C HIS A 25 0.19 -9.57 1.98
N MET A 26 -0.46 -9.34 3.12
CA MET A 26 -0.02 -9.85 4.41
C MET A 26 0.10 -11.38 4.42
N ASP A 27 -0.86 -12.09 3.83
CA ASP A 27 -0.83 -13.55 3.74
C ASP A 27 0.35 -14.06 2.90
N LEU A 28 0.71 -13.37 1.81
CA LEU A 28 1.90 -13.70 1.01
C LEU A 28 3.20 -13.55 1.81
N VAL A 29 3.32 -12.46 2.58
CA VAL A 29 4.48 -12.20 3.43
C VAL A 29 4.56 -13.22 4.57
N LEU A 30 3.44 -13.53 5.23
CA LEU A 30 3.39 -14.53 6.29
C LEU A 30 3.80 -15.93 5.79
N ASN A 31 3.35 -16.32 4.59
CA ASN A 31 3.75 -17.59 3.97
C ASN A 31 5.26 -17.64 3.71
N LEU A 32 5.85 -16.52 3.29
CA LEU A 32 7.28 -16.40 3.08
C LEU A 32 8.07 -16.46 4.41
N MET A 33 7.62 -15.75 5.45
CA MET A 33 8.18 -15.80 6.79
C MET A 33 8.19 -17.22 7.36
N ASN A 34 7.06 -17.93 7.22
CA ASN A 34 6.94 -19.33 7.64
C ASN A 34 7.93 -20.26 6.92
N LYS A 35 8.13 -20.07 5.61
CA LYS A 35 9.15 -20.84 4.84
C LYS A 35 10.58 -20.55 5.32
N CYS A 36 10.84 -19.33 5.76
CA CYS A 36 12.14 -18.92 6.28
C CYS A 36 12.32 -19.21 7.79
N GLY A 37 11.30 -19.71 8.48
CA GLY A 37 11.33 -19.93 9.93
C GLY A 37 11.38 -18.64 10.75
N ILE A 38 10.86 -17.54 10.21
CA ILE A 38 10.78 -16.23 10.87
C ILE A 38 9.47 -16.16 11.64
N GLU A 39 9.52 -15.80 12.91
CA GLU A 39 8.34 -15.61 13.76
C GLU A 39 7.56 -14.35 13.34
N ASP A 40 6.24 -14.46 13.30
CA ASP A 40 5.36 -13.31 13.10
C ASP A 40 5.22 -12.52 14.40
N ILE A 41 5.66 -11.25 14.35
CA ILE A 41 5.61 -10.30 15.47
C ILE A 41 4.44 -9.32 15.34
N SER A 42 3.52 -9.57 14.41
CA SER A 42 2.30 -8.79 14.23
C SER A 42 1.41 -8.89 15.47
N LEU A 43 0.65 -7.82 15.72
CA LEU A 43 -0.33 -7.78 16.80
C LEU A 43 -1.72 -8.04 16.23
N ASN A 44 -2.59 -8.67 17.01
CA ASN A 44 -3.97 -8.97 16.58
C ASN A 44 -4.90 -7.75 16.63
N ASP A 45 -4.49 -6.68 17.30
CA ASP A 45 -5.31 -5.47 17.47
C ASP A 45 -5.11 -4.52 16.29
N TYR A 46 -6.21 -4.09 15.65
CA TYR A 46 -6.16 -3.13 14.55
C TYR A 46 -5.50 -1.81 14.95
N GLY A 47 -4.62 -1.31 14.09
CA GLY A 47 -3.88 -0.07 14.29
C GLY A 47 -2.81 -0.18 15.38
N LYS A 48 -2.41 -1.40 15.77
CA LYS A 48 -1.35 -1.64 16.74
C LYS A 48 -0.17 -2.35 16.11
N PHE A 49 1.00 -1.74 16.26
CA PHE A 49 2.26 -2.28 15.76
C PHE A 49 3.28 -2.40 16.89
N SER A 50 3.99 -3.54 16.95
CA SER A 50 5.10 -3.74 17.88
C SER A 50 6.30 -2.84 17.56
N ASN A 51 6.47 -2.48 16.29
CA ASN A 51 7.45 -1.51 15.83
C ASN A 51 6.94 -0.07 16.07
N THR A 52 7.64 0.69 16.91
CA THR A 52 7.27 2.07 17.27
C THR A 52 7.22 3.01 16.07
N HIS A 53 8.10 2.81 15.07
CA HIS A 53 8.10 3.62 13.87
C HIS A 53 6.84 3.37 13.02
N LEU A 54 6.40 2.11 12.89
CA LEU A 54 5.16 1.77 12.20
C LEU A 54 3.93 2.29 12.94
N GLN A 55 3.95 2.27 14.28
CA GLN A 55 2.88 2.86 15.08
C GLN A 55 2.78 4.37 14.85
N GLU A 56 3.90 5.09 14.89
CA GLU A 56 3.94 6.54 14.63
C GLU A 56 3.47 6.87 13.20
N LEU A 57 3.89 6.08 12.21
CA LEU A 57 3.46 6.26 10.83
C LEU A 57 1.96 6.03 10.68
N TYR A 58 1.41 4.98 11.29
CA TYR A 58 -0.04 4.74 11.32
C TYR A 58 -0.80 5.92 11.91
N ASP A 59 -0.39 6.40 13.09
CA ASP A 59 -1.05 7.51 13.78
C ASP A 59 -1.02 8.80 12.94
N GLN A 60 0.11 9.08 12.27
CA GLN A 60 0.26 10.24 11.38
C GLN A 60 -0.62 10.15 10.13
N LEU A 61 -0.66 8.99 9.47
CA LEU A 61 -1.45 8.78 8.25
C LEU A 61 -2.95 8.83 8.56
N VAL A 62 -3.38 8.28 9.70
CA VAL A 62 -4.76 8.40 10.16
C VAL A 62 -5.11 9.87 10.40
N ALA A 63 -4.31 10.59 11.20
CA ALA A 63 -4.58 12.00 11.49
C ALA A 63 -4.62 12.88 10.23
N ALA A 64 -3.76 12.60 9.25
CA ALA A 64 -3.79 13.28 7.94
C ALA A 64 -5.06 12.93 7.15
N GLY A 65 -5.44 11.65 7.10
CA GLY A 65 -6.61 11.20 6.36
C GLY A 65 -7.94 11.61 6.99
N GLU A 66 -7.96 11.99 8.27
CA GLU A 66 -9.15 12.54 8.94
C GLU A 66 -9.49 13.98 8.54
N GLN A 67 -8.54 14.72 7.96
CA GLN A 67 -8.73 16.14 7.65
C GLN A 67 -9.82 16.36 6.59
N SER A 68 -9.81 15.54 5.54
CA SER A 68 -10.83 15.55 4.50
C SER A 68 -10.81 14.25 3.70
N LEU A 69 -11.88 13.98 2.94
CA LEU A 69 -11.89 12.84 2.02
C LEU A 69 -10.77 12.92 0.96
N ILE A 70 -10.40 14.13 0.52
CA ILE A 70 -9.29 14.30 -0.43
C ILE A 70 -7.96 13.95 0.24
N ASP A 71 -7.76 14.35 1.49
CA ASP A 71 -6.55 13.99 2.24
C ASP A 71 -6.50 12.49 2.53
N ALA A 72 -7.63 11.84 2.81
CA ALA A 72 -7.72 10.39 2.93
C ALA A 72 -7.30 9.66 1.64
N LEU A 73 -7.74 10.15 0.48
CA LEU A 73 -7.36 9.59 -0.82
C LEU A 73 -5.87 9.82 -1.12
N LYS A 74 -5.31 10.96 -0.70
CA LYS A 74 -3.86 11.23 -0.80
C LYS A 74 -3.03 10.38 0.15
N VAL A 75 -3.55 10.08 1.35
CA VAL A 75 -2.95 9.10 2.27
C VAL A 75 -2.92 7.73 1.60
N GLY A 76 -4.02 7.33 0.95
CA GLY A 76 -4.06 6.14 0.11
C GLY A 76 -2.95 6.10 -0.93
N ALA A 77 -2.88 7.12 -1.79
CA ALA A 77 -1.82 7.21 -2.79
C ALA A 77 -0.40 7.25 -2.17
N THR A 78 -0.23 7.83 -0.97
CA THR A 78 1.06 7.90 -0.28
C THR A 78 1.53 6.54 0.24
N ILE A 79 0.63 5.71 0.75
CA ILE A 79 0.98 4.35 1.17
C ILE A 79 1.47 3.56 -0.04
N GLU A 80 0.73 3.58 -1.15
CA GLU A 80 1.12 2.87 -2.36
C GLU A 80 2.43 3.40 -2.99
N ASP A 81 2.71 4.70 -2.85
CA ASP A 81 3.97 5.30 -3.27
C ASP A 81 5.17 4.73 -2.50
N VAL A 82 5.04 4.68 -1.16
CA VAL A 82 6.07 4.09 -0.28
C VAL A 82 6.24 2.61 -0.56
N ASP A 83 5.14 1.86 -0.68
CA ASP A 83 5.17 0.41 -0.91
C ASP A 83 5.90 0.07 -2.20
N ILE A 84 5.61 0.78 -3.30
CA ILE A 84 6.32 0.58 -4.58
C ILE A 84 7.81 0.91 -4.43
N PHE A 85 8.14 2.02 -3.76
CA PHE A 85 9.53 2.43 -3.55
C PHE A 85 10.33 1.38 -2.76
N ASP A 86 9.79 0.91 -1.64
CA ASP A 86 10.46 -0.06 -0.79
C ASP A 86 10.55 -1.44 -1.45
N LEU A 87 9.50 -1.88 -2.17
CA LEU A 87 9.53 -3.14 -2.91
C LEU A 87 10.56 -3.11 -4.06
N ASP A 88 10.63 -2.02 -4.82
CA ASP A 88 11.66 -1.85 -5.87
C ASP A 88 13.07 -1.90 -5.25
N LYS A 89 13.26 -1.26 -4.08
CA LYS A 89 14.52 -1.28 -3.34
C LYS A 89 14.87 -2.69 -2.86
N PHE A 90 13.97 -3.38 -2.15
CA PHE A 90 14.23 -4.73 -1.63
C PHE A 90 14.47 -5.75 -2.74
N ALA A 91 13.78 -5.63 -3.87
CA ALA A 91 14.03 -6.45 -5.04
C ALA A 91 15.45 -6.26 -5.59
N SER A 92 15.99 -5.03 -5.55
CA SER A 92 17.36 -4.75 -6.00
C SER A 92 18.45 -5.30 -5.08
N GLU A 93 18.11 -5.59 -3.81
CA GLU A 93 19.04 -6.01 -2.75
C GLU A 93 19.13 -7.54 -2.58
N THR A 94 18.38 -8.31 -3.38
CA THR A 94 18.32 -9.77 -3.26
C THR A 94 18.41 -10.48 -4.60
N GLN A 95 18.89 -11.74 -4.57
CA GLN A 95 18.85 -12.67 -5.70
C GLN A 95 17.97 -13.89 -5.41
N ASN A 96 17.30 -13.93 -4.25
CA ASN A 96 16.44 -15.03 -3.88
C ASN A 96 15.15 -14.98 -4.73
N GLU A 97 15.01 -15.93 -5.66
CA GLU A 97 13.88 -16.01 -6.58
C GLU A 97 12.53 -16.03 -5.85
N SER A 98 12.42 -16.70 -4.70
CA SER A 98 11.18 -16.73 -3.92
C SER A 98 10.82 -15.37 -3.30
N LEU A 99 11.82 -14.55 -2.93
CA LEU A 99 11.58 -13.19 -2.47
C LEU A 99 11.15 -12.29 -3.63
N LEU A 100 11.85 -12.38 -4.76
CA LEU A 100 11.57 -11.60 -5.96
C LEU A 100 10.16 -11.86 -6.49
N GLU A 101 9.72 -13.12 -6.50
CA GLU A 101 8.36 -13.48 -6.91
C GLU A 101 7.29 -12.85 -5.99
N VAL A 102 7.51 -12.85 -4.68
CA VAL A 102 6.58 -12.22 -3.72
C VAL A 102 6.58 -10.71 -3.91
N TYR A 103 7.75 -10.07 -3.97
CA TYR A 103 7.86 -8.62 -4.13
C TYR A 103 7.20 -8.11 -5.42
N GLU A 104 7.35 -8.83 -6.53
CA GLU A 104 6.69 -8.43 -7.78
C GLU A 104 5.16 -8.54 -7.69
N LYS A 105 4.63 -9.58 -7.02
CA LYS A 105 3.18 -9.69 -6.79
C LYS A 105 2.64 -8.52 -5.97
N LEU A 106 3.34 -8.19 -4.87
CA LEU A 106 2.98 -7.05 -4.00
C LEU A 106 3.07 -5.72 -4.77
N ASN A 107 4.13 -5.53 -5.55
CA ASN A 107 4.35 -4.29 -6.30
C ASN A 107 3.30 -4.12 -7.40
N CYS A 108 2.94 -5.21 -8.10
CA CYS A 108 1.83 -5.20 -9.05
C CYS A 108 0.50 -4.77 -8.40
N GLY A 109 0.20 -5.30 -7.21
CA GLY A 109 -0.97 -4.89 -6.42
C GLY A 109 -0.92 -3.40 -6.09
N SER A 110 0.23 -2.92 -5.61
CA SER A 110 0.44 -1.53 -5.22
C SER A 110 0.28 -0.56 -6.39
N ARG A 111 0.80 -0.91 -7.59
CA ARG A 111 0.61 -0.13 -8.82
C ARG A 111 -0.87 -0.04 -9.21
N ASN A 112 -1.63 -1.12 -9.03
CA ASN A 112 -3.07 -1.14 -9.28
C ASN A 112 -3.86 -0.29 -8.27
N HIS A 113 -3.48 -0.30 -6.99
CA HIS A 113 -4.05 0.55 -5.96
C HIS A 113 -3.76 2.04 -6.22
N MET A 114 -2.52 2.35 -6.62
CA MET A 114 -2.10 3.70 -7.02
C MET A 114 -3.00 4.26 -8.14
N ARG A 115 -3.24 3.47 -9.20
CA ARG A 115 -4.17 3.85 -10.28
C ARG A 115 -5.59 4.11 -9.75
N ALA A 116 -6.06 3.28 -8.82
CA ALA A 116 -7.39 3.41 -8.24
C ALA A 116 -7.53 4.70 -7.41
N PHE A 117 -6.57 5.01 -6.53
CA PHE A 117 -6.57 6.24 -5.75
C PHE A 117 -6.46 7.48 -6.64
N ASN A 118 -5.54 7.47 -7.62
CA ASN A 118 -5.40 8.58 -8.57
C ASN A 118 -6.70 8.82 -9.36
N LYS A 119 -7.41 7.77 -9.76
CA LYS A 119 -8.73 7.90 -10.39
C LYS A 119 -9.77 8.56 -9.48
N GLN A 120 -9.79 8.23 -8.19
CA GLN A 120 -10.70 8.86 -7.22
C GLN A 120 -10.35 10.33 -6.93
N LEU A 121 -9.06 10.67 -6.96
CA LEU A 121 -8.59 12.04 -6.82
C LEU A 121 -8.99 12.88 -8.04
N ASN A 122 -8.69 12.38 -9.24
CA ASN A 122 -9.01 13.08 -10.49
C ASN A 122 -10.52 13.30 -10.66
N SER A 123 -11.36 12.34 -10.25
CA SER A 123 -12.82 12.50 -10.32
C SER A 123 -13.38 13.55 -9.36
N ARG A 124 -12.53 14.11 -8.49
CA ARG A 124 -12.85 15.17 -7.52
C ARG A 124 -11.97 16.41 -7.72
N ASP A 125 -11.43 16.59 -8.92
CA ASP A 125 -10.56 17.72 -9.30
C ASP A 125 -9.33 17.88 -8.37
N ALA A 126 -8.85 16.77 -7.80
CA ALA A 126 -7.66 16.70 -6.98
C ALA A 126 -6.56 15.88 -7.68
N SER A 127 -5.32 16.11 -7.30
CA SER A 127 -4.16 15.38 -7.80
C SER A 127 -3.27 14.88 -6.67
N TYR A 128 -2.41 13.92 -7.00
CA TYR A 128 -1.32 13.44 -6.16
C TYR A 128 0.02 13.77 -6.82
N THR A 129 1.01 14.12 -6.01
CA THR A 129 2.40 14.26 -6.44
C THR A 129 3.20 13.23 -5.66
N PRO A 130 3.96 12.35 -6.34
CA PRO A 130 4.73 11.32 -5.67
C PRO A 130 5.80 11.96 -4.78
N GLN A 131 5.98 11.35 -3.61
CA GLN A 131 6.92 11.74 -2.56
C GLN A 131 8.11 10.79 -2.49
N TYR A 132 7.96 9.53 -2.92
CA TYR A 132 9.00 8.50 -2.84
C TYR A 132 9.47 8.03 -4.21
N ILE A 133 8.57 7.53 -5.07
CA ILE A 133 8.91 7.19 -6.44
C ILE A 133 9.13 8.45 -7.27
N SER A 134 9.91 8.33 -8.35
CA SER A 134 10.09 9.46 -9.28
C SER A 134 8.79 9.82 -9.98
N GLN A 135 8.63 11.10 -10.35
CA GLN A 135 7.51 11.55 -11.19
C GLN A 135 7.38 10.70 -12.48
N SER A 136 8.51 10.34 -13.11
CA SER A 136 8.50 9.51 -14.31
C SER A 136 7.91 8.12 -14.08
N LYS A 137 8.24 7.48 -12.94
CA LYS A 137 7.70 6.15 -12.59
C LYS A 137 6.21 6.23 -12.27
N PHE A 138 5.79 7.26 -11.55
CA PHE A 138 4.38 7.53 -11.28
C PHE A 138 3.61 7.71 -12.59
N ASP A 139 4.10 8.54 -13.51
CA ASP A 139 3.48 8.75 -14.82
C ASP A 139 3.42 7.46 -15.65
N GLU A 140 4.45 6.61 -15.61
CA GLU A 140 4.46 5.30 -16.26
C GLU A 140 3.36 4.36 -15.71
N ILE A 141 3.20 4.32 -14.39
CA ILE A 141 2.15 3.54 -13.72
C ILE A 141 0.77 4.04 -14.17
N LEU A 142 0.55 5.37 -14.17
CA LEU A 142 -0.74 5.94 -14.52
C LEU A 142 -1.11 5.81 -16.00
N ASN A 143 -0.10 5.79 -16.89
CA ASN A 143 -0.31 5.66 -18.33
C ASN A 143 -0.40 4.21 -18.82
N SER A 144 -0.27 3.22 -17.93
CA SER A 144 -0.43 1.80 -18.25
C SER A 144 -1.79 1.24 -17.80
N SER A 145 -2.21 0.14 -18.41
CA SER A 145 -3.47 -0.54 -18.04
C SER A 145 -3.37 -1.21 -16.68
N GLN A 146 -4.53 -1.50 -16.09
CA GLN A 146 -4.63 -2.37 -14.92
C GLN A 146 -3.92 -3.71 -15.17
N GLU A 147 -3.16 -4.16 -14.19
CA GLU A 147 -2.35 -5.37 -14.27
C GLU A 147 -3.06 -6.58 -13.67
N SER A 148 -2.69 -7.78 -14.11
CA SER A 148 -3.14 -9.05 -13.52
C SER A 148 -2.00 -9.64 -12.69
N CYS A 149 -2.09 -9.49 -11.36
CA CYS A 149 -0.99 -9.79 -10.43
C CYS A 149 -0.83 -11.28 -10.05
N GLY A 150 -1.56 -12.18 -10.73
CA GLY A 150 -1.56 -13.60 -10.42
C GLY A 150 -2.21 -13.91 -9.06
N SER A 151 -2.38 -15.21 -8.78
CA SER A 151 -2.73 -15.72 -7.43
C SER A 151 -1.48 -16.25 -6.75
#